data_AF-A0A6V7X1I4-F1
#
_entry.id   AF-A0A6V7X1I4-F1
#
_cell.length_a   1.000
_cell.length_b   1.000
_cell.length_c   1.000
_cell.angle_alpha   90.00
_cell.angle_beta   90.00
_cell.angle_gamma   90.00
#
_symmetry.space_group_name_H-M   'P 1'
#
loop_
_entity.id
_entity.type
_entity.pdbx_description
1 polymer ?
#
loop_
_entity_poly.entity_id
_entity_poly.type
_entity_poly.pdbx_seq_one_letter_code
_entity_poly.pdbx_strand_id
1 'polypeptide(L)'
;MKFGGFEFDLLFVTLKANSIYKYFKEENSLTVTQVDEAIKELTQNFRDIDRLSPKRRGMILALSGLRANLRVIELLKEKGNLYKFRLIHITLKLWAKENFIYGGQFGFLSSSSLTVIICKIIIENPAFSTIFLIKYIFEYLIKWIELPLDKEKIINLEEEETESNKIKEKSNEKPIWKIISPGFPVQNVGFNINKSTEKIIEKEIKNGIVKFDKLQEEFKELIKYEDDKEKFKIFSEKIWKNWFNGGKFYEKV
;
A
#
# COMPACT_ATOMS: atom_id res chain seq x y z
N MET A 1 -19.41 3.59 13.01
CA MET A 1 -19.89 4.40 14.15
C MET A 1 -19.52 5.86 13.90
N LYS A 2 -20.40 6.84 14.18
CA LYS A 2 -20.05 8.26 14.10
C LYS A 2 -19.93 8.83 15.51
N PHE A 3 -18.82 9.48 15.82
CA PHE A 3 -18.60 10.11 17.12
C PHE A 3 -17.80 11.41 16.94
N GLY A 4 -18.29 12.52 17.49
CA GLY A 4 -17.62 13.83 17.39
C GLY A 4 -17.39 14.34 15.96
N GLY A 5 -18.22 13.94 14.99
CA GLY A 5 -18.04 14.31 13.57
C GLY A 5 -17.08 13.40 12.80
N PHE A 6 -16.46 12.41 13.45
CA PHE A 6 -15.57 11.43 12.81
C PHE A 6 -16.28 10.11 12.58
N GLU A 7 -15.96 9.46 11.46
CA GLU A 7 -16.39 8.10 11.13
C GLU A 7 -15.35 7.10 11.63
N PHE A 8 -15.82 6.10 12.36
CA PHE A 8 -15.02 5.02 12.93
C PHE A 8 -15.51 3.67 12.45
N ASP A 9 -14.59 2.89 11.88
CA ASP A 9 -14.74 1.46 11.69
C ASP A 9 -14.08 0.75 12.86
N LEU A 10 -14.89 0.04 13.65
CA LEU A 10 -14.41 -0.66 14.84
C LEU A 10 -14.35 -2.16 14.56
N LEU A 11 -13.18 -2.74 14.83
CA LEU A 11 -12.96 -4.19 14.79
C LEU A 11 -12.73 -4.68 16.22
N PHE A 12 -13.27 -5.86 16.52
CA PHE A 12 -13.19 -6.47 17.85
C PHE A 12 -12.51 -7.83 17.78
N VAL A 13 -11.66 -8.09 18.78
CA VAL A 13 -10.96 -9.36 18.95
C VAL A 13 -11.14 -9.78 20.40
N THR A 14 -11.57 -11.02 20.62
CA THR A 14 -11.72 -11.59 21.96
C THR A 14 -10.54 -12.51 22.26
N LEU A 15 -9.74 -12.14 23.25
CA LEU A 15 -8.62 -12.94 23.77
C LEU A 15 -8.94 -13.42 25.19
N LYS A 16 -8.20 -14.41 25.69
CA LYS A 16 -8.29 -14.80 27.11
C LYS A 16 -7.83 -13.65 28.01
N ALA A 17 -8.42 -13.51 29.18
CA ALA A 17 -8.11 -12.40 30.10
C ALA A 17 -6.61 -12.29 30.40
N ASN A 18 -5.95 -13.41 30.71
CA ASN A 18 -4.50 -13.44 30.98
C ASN A 18 -3.65 -13.00 29.77
N SER A 19 -4.15 -13.24 28.55
CA SER A 19 -3.48 -12.84 27.31
C SER A 19 -3.57 -11.33 27.07
N ILE A 20 -4.68 -10.70 27.45
CA ILE A 20 -4.84 -9.25 27.32
C ILE A 20 -3.77 -8.54 28.17
N TYR A 21 -3.63 -8.91 29.44
CA TYR A 21 -2.60 -8.34 30.32
C TYR A 21 -1.17 -8.68 29.88
N LYS A 22 -0.97 -9.81 29.20
CA LYS A 22 0.33 -10.22 28.67
C LYS A 22 0.77 -9.35 27.48
N TYR A 23 -0.15 -9.05 26.56
CA TYR A 23 0.19 -8.42 25.27
C TYR A 23 -0.12 -6.92 25.22
N PHE A 24 -1.09 -6.44 26.01
CA PHE A 24 -1.64 -5.09 25.94
C PHE A 24 -1.44 -4.35 27.28
N LYS A 25 -0.17 -4.05 27.62
CA LYS A 25 0.15 -3.17 28.75
C LYS A 25 -0.21 -1.71 28.42
N GLU A 26 -0.33 -0.87 29.44
CA GLU A 26 -0.74 0.56 29.34
C GLU A 26 0.19 1.44 28.47
N GLU A 27 1.33 0.93 28.01
CA GLU A 27 2.21 1.66 27.09
C GLU A 27 1.68 1.60 25.64
N ASN A 28 1.49 2.79 25.07
CA ASN A 28 0.63 3.10 23.91
C ASN A 28 0.97 2.49 22.54
N SER A 29 1.84 1.47 22.41
CA SER A 29 2.10 0.85 21.10
C SER A 29 2.37 -0.64 21.15
N LEU A 30 1.52 -1.41 20.48
CA LEU A 30 1.73 -2.84 20.22
C LEU A 30 2.88 -3.06 19.23
N THR A 31 3.69 -4.07 19.49
CA THR A 31 4.75 -4.53 18.58
C THR A 31 4.24 -5.63 17.65
N VAL A 32 4.97 -5.88 16.55
CA VAL A 32 4.67 -7.00 15.64
C VAL A 32 4.66 -8.33 16.41
N THR A 33 5.66 -8.54 17.28
CA THR A 33 5.78 -9.74 18.12
C THR A 33 4.56 -9.99 19.00
N GLN A 34 4.05 -8.95 19.68
CA GLN A 34 2.87 -9.07 20.54
C GLN A 34 1.62 -9.46 19.74
N VAL A 35 1.45 -8.89 18.54
CA VAL A 35 0.33 -9.25 17.67
C VAL A 35 0.49 -10.67 17.11
N ASP A 36 1.71 -11.07 16.72
CA ASP A 36 2.01 -12.41 16.24
C ASP A 36 1.74 -13.47 17.33
N GLU A 37 2.05 -13.20 18.60
CA GLU A 37 1.70 -14.07 19.72
C GLU A 37 0.18 -14.20 19.92
N ALA A 38 -0.56 -13.09 19.81
CA ALA A 38 -2.03 -13.12 19.90
C ALA A 38 -2.66 -13.90 18.74
N ILE A 39 -2.14 -13.74 17.52
CA ILE A 39 -2.54 -14.52 16.35
C ILE A 39 -2.25 -16.01 16.58
N LYS A 40 -1.07 -16.36 17.11
CA LYS A 40 -0.70 -17.75 17.42
C LYS A 40 -1.62 -18.42 18.44
N GLU A 41 -2.09 -17.66 19.44
CA GLU A 41 -3.08 -18.17 20.38
C GLU A 41 -4.42 -18.47 19.69
N LEU A 42 -4.87 -17.57 18.81
CA LEU A 42 -6.13 -17.70 18.07
C LEU A 42 -6.09 -18.83 17.03
N THR A 43 -4.93 -19.10 16.43
CA THR A 43 -4.77 -20.18 15.45
C THR A 43 -4.78 -21.56 16.08
N GLN A 44 -4.50 -21.70 17.38
CA GLN A 44 -4.44 -23.00 18.07
C GLN A 44 -3.56 -24.04 17.34
N ASN A 45 -2.44 -23.61 16.79
CA ASN A 45 -1.51 -24.41 15.96
C ASN A 45 -2.04 -24.84 14.58
N PHE A 46 -3.24 -24.43 14.16
CA PHE A 46 -3.66 -24.59 12.77
C PHE A 46 -2.86 -23.63 11.88
N ARG A 47 -2.16 -24.20 10.89
CA ARG A 47 -1.48 -23.42 9.84
C ARG A 47 -2.46 -22.79 8.84
N ASP A 48 -3.63 -23.39 8.69
CA ASP A 48 -4.67 -22.96 7.74
C ASP A 48 -5.86 -22.37 8.47
N ILE A 49 -6.06 -21.06 8.34
CA ILE A 49 -7.15 -20.34 9.00
C ILE A 49 -8.53 -20.74 8.47
N ASP A 50 -8.62 -21.34 7.28
CA ASP A 50 -9.89 -21.77 6.71
C ASP A 50 -10.45 -23.01 7.41
N ARG A 51 -9.61 -23.73 8.18
CA ARG A 51 -10.04 -24.83 9.06
C ARG A 51 -10.61 -24.35 10.39
N LEU A 52 -10.46 -23.06 10.71
CA LEU A 52 -10.95 -22.49 11.96
C LEU A 52 -12.43 -22.12 11.84
N SER A 53 -13.10 -22.01 13.00
CA SER A 53 -14.46 -21.50 13.02
C SER A 53 -14.55 -20.08 12.42
N PRO A 54 -15.67 -19.70 11.77
CA PRO A 54 -15.83 -18.37 11.18
C PRO A 54 -15.49 -17.23 12.14
N LYS A 55 -15.88 -17.38 13.41
CA LYS A 55 -15.56 -16.43 14.48
C LYS A 55 -14.05 -16.26 14.68
N ARG A 56 -13.28 -17.35 14.76
CA ARG A 56 -11.82 -17.29 14.95
C ARG A 56 -11.12 -16.75 13.71
N ARG A 57 -11.54 -17.18 12.53
CA ARG A 57 -11.03 -16.66 11.26
C ARG A 57 -11.24 -15.15 11.16
N GLY A 58 -12.42 -14.64 11.52
CA GLY A 58 -12.72 -13.21 11.55
C GLY A 58 -11.81 -12.42 12.51
N MET A 59 -11.57 -12.94 13.71
CA MET A 59 -10.65 -12.32 14.68
C MET A 59 -9.20 -12.26 14.18
N ILE A 60 -8.72 -13.34 13.54
CA ILE A 60 -7.38 -13.38 12.95
C ILE A 60 -7.27 -12.35 11.81
N LEU A 61 -8.27 -12.27 10.93
CA LEU A 61 -8.30 -11.29 9.85
C LEU A 61 -8.35 -9.85 10.39
N ALA A 62 -9.06 -9.59 11.48
CA ALA A 62 -9.05 -8.28 12.15
C ALA A 62 -7.66 -7.89 12.66
N LEU A 63 -6.91 -8.82 13.26
CA LEU A 63 -5.53 -8.57 13.69
C LEU A 63 -4.55 -8.44 12.52
N SER A 64 -4.80 -9.15 11.40
CA SER A 64 -3.88 -9.17 10.26
C SER A 64 -3.61 -7.79 9.67
N GLY A 65 -4.63 -6.92 9.59
CA GLY A 65 -4.47 -5.55 9.12
C GLY A 65 -3.61 -4.69 10.05
N LEU A 66 -3.78 -4.81 11.37
CA LEU A 66 -2.93 -4.14 12.36
C LEU A 66 -1.48 -4.63 12.24
N ARG A 67 -1.28 -5.95 12.24
CA ARG A 67 0.03 -6.60 12.13
C ARG A 67 0.78 -6.14 10.89
N ALA A 68 0.13 -6.17 9.72
CA ALA A 68 0.74 -5.78 8.46
C ALA A 68 1.23 -4.33 8.48
N ASN A 69 0.43 -3.41 9.02
CA ASN A 69 0.81 -2.01 9.16
C ASN A 69 1.97 -1.81 10.15
N LEU A 70 1.95 -2.52 11.28
CA LEU A 70 3.06 -2.49 12.25
C LEU A 70 4.37 -2.97 11.60
N ARG A 71 4.31 -4.05 10.81
CA ARG A 71 5.48 -4.59 10.12
C ARG A 71 6.05 -3.62 9.08
N VAL A 72 5.19 -2.96 8.31
CA VAL A 72 5.62 -1.91 7.36
C VAL A 72 6.30 -0.75 8.11
N ILE A 73 5.72 -0.32 9.24
CA ILE A 73 6.31 0.76 10.06
C ILE A 73 7.68 0.35 10.59
N GLU A 74 7.82 -0.87 11.12
CA GLU A 74 9.07 -1.43 11.63
C GLU A 74 10.16 -1.44 10.55
N LEU A 75 9.89 -2.07 9.40
CA LEU A 75 10.80 -2.16 8.26
C LEU A 75 11.29 -0.78 7.78
N LEU A 76 10.39 0.21 7.77
CA LEU A 76 10.73 1.57 7.33
C LEU A 76 11.47 2.38 8.39
N LYS A 77 11.21 2.13 9.68
CA LYS A 77 11.92 2.79 10.79
C LYS A 77 13.36 2.32 10.88
N GLU A 78 13.61 1.01 10.75
CA GLU A 78 14.95 0.42 10.74
C GLU A 78 15.88 1.10 9.73
N LYS A 79 15.32 1.51 8.58
CA LYS A 79 16.06 2.18 7.50
C LYS A 79 15.92 3.71 7.49
N GLY A 80 15.29 4.33 8.50
CA GLY A 80 15.11 5.79 8.56
C GLY A 80 14.21 6.38 7.45
N ASN A 81 13.33 5.59 6.85
CA ASN A 81 12.55 5.97 5.66
C ASN A 81 11.05 6.19 5.90
N LEU A 82 10.59 6.12 7.16
CA LEU A 82 9.16 6.26 7.50
C LEU A 82 8.56 7.59 7.03
N TYR A 83 9.31 8.69 7.14
CA TYR A 83 8.85 10.00 6.68
C TYR A 83 8.66 10.05 5.16
N LYS A 84 9.65 9.55 4.40
CA LYS A 84 9.55 9.45 2.92
C LYS A 84 8.35 8.61 2.51
N PHE A 85 8.16 7.46 3.16
CA PHE A 85 7.01 6.59 2.90
C PHE A 85 5.68 7.33 3.08
N ARG A 86 5.49 8.06 4.19
CA ARG A 86 4.25 8.82 4.44
C ARG A 86 3.98 9.85 3.35
N LEU A 87 5.00 10.59 2.94
CA LEU A 87 4.88 11.59 1.86
C LEU A 87 4.52 10.94 0.52
N ILE A 88 5.19 9.86 0.16
CA ILE A 88 4.93 9.15 -1.11
C ILE A 88 3.54 8.52 -1.09
N HIS A 89 3.16 7.89 0.02
CA HIS A 89 1.87 7.22 0.17
C HIS A 89 0.71 8.19 0.04
N ILE A 90 0.74 9.33 0.73
CA ILE A 90 -0.32 10.34 0.60
C ILE A 90 -0.35 10.95 -0.80
N THR A 91 0.81 11.23 -1.39
CA THR A 91 0.92 11.78 -2.75
C THR A 91 0.33 10.82 -3.78
N LEU A 92 0.73 9.55 -3.76
CA LEU A 92 0.24 8.56 -4.72
C LEU A 92 -1.23 8.19 -4.47
N LYS A 93 -1.69 8.19 -3.22
CA LYS A 93 -3.11 7.99 -2.90
C LYS A 93 -3.96 9.12 -3.48
N LEU A 94 -3.55 10.38 -3.31
CA LEU A 94 -4.25 11.53 -3.87
C LEU A 94 -4.21 11.48 -5.40
N TRP A 95 -3.03 11.26 -5.99
CA TRP A 95 -2.88 11.13 -7.43
C TRP A 95 -3.76 10.02 -8.01
N ALA A 96 -3.78 8.83 -7.41
CA ALA A 96 -4.61 7.73 -7.87
C ALA A 96 -6.12 8.04 -7.78
N LYS A 97 -6.55 8.81 -6.76
CA LYS A 97 -7.94 9.27 -6.64
C LYS A 97 -8.30 10.26 -7.74
N GLU A 98 -7.48 11.28 -7.96
CA GLU A 98 -7.70 12.30 -8.99
C GLU A 98 -7.62 11.71 -10.41
N ASN A 99 -6.92 10.59 -10.59
CA ASN A 99 -6.84 9.86 -11.84
C ASN A 99 -7.85 8.69 -11.93
N PHE A 100 -8.75 8.54 -10.95
CA PHE A 100 -9.81 7.53 -10.92
C PHE A 100 -9.33 6.08 -11.03
N ILE A 101 -8.14 5.81 -10.49
CA ILE A 101 -7.53 4.47 -10.40
C ILE A 101 -7.29 4.08 -8.94
N TYR A 102 -8.11 4.63 -8.03
CA TYR A 102 -8.13 4.28 -6.62
C TYR A 102 -9.49 3.70 -6.22
N GLY A 103 -9.50 2.48 -5.70
CA GLY A 103 -10.70 1.78 -5.28
C GLY A 103 -10.57 0.26 -5.43
N GLY A 104 -10.02 -0.40 -4.41
CA GLY A 104 -9.76 -1.85 -4.44
C GLY A 104 -11.00 -2.71 -4.72
N GLN A 105 -12.17 -2.29 -4.27
CA GLN A 105 -13.44 -2.99 -4.55
C GLN A 105 -13.86 -2.95 -6.02
N PHE A 106 -13.34 -1.98 -6.79
CA PHE A 106 -13.61 -1.82 -8.22
C PHE A 106 -12.48 -2.39 -9.09
N GLY A 107 -11.54 -3.12 -8.51
CA GLY A 107 -10.39 -3.68 -9.22
C GLY A 107 -9.28 -2.69 -9.53
N PHE A 108 -9.22 -1.57 -8.80
CA PHE A 108 -8.14 -0.59 -8.90
C PHE A 108 -7.18 -0.66 -7.69
N LEU A 109 -6.21 0.26 -7.62
CA LEU A 109 -5.27 0.34 -6.50
C LEU A 109 -6.02 0.60 -5.19
N SER A 110 -5.59 -0.08 -4.12
CA SER A 110 -6.11 0.09 -2.77
C SER A 110 -5.08 0.76 -1.87
N SER A 111 -5.50 1.22 -0.68
CA SER A 111 -4.54 1.72 0.32
C SER A 111 -3.49 0.67 0.65
N SER A 112 -3.91 -0.60 0.80
CA SER A 112 -3.03 -1.72 1.14
C SER A 112 -2.08 -2.08 0.01
N SER A 113 -2.56 -2.08 -1.25
CA SER A 113 -1.69 -2.37 -2.39
C SER A 113 -0.60 -1.30 -2.56
N LEU A 114 -0.98 -0.01 -2.46
CA LEU A 114 -0.02 1.10 -2.46
C LEU A 114 0.98 0.98 -1.31
N THR A 115 0.52 0.66 -0.10
CA THR A 115 1.40 0.46 1.07
C THR A 115 2.50 -0.56 0.77
N VAL A 116 2.13 -1.75 0.26
CA VAL A 116 3.09 -2.83 -0.02
C VAL A 116 4.05 -2.43 -1.14
N ILE A 117 3.54 -1.92 -2.27
CA ILE A 117 4.37 -1.49 -3.41
C ILE A 117 5.40 -0.43 -2.97
N ILE A 118 4.93 0.63 -2.32
CA ILE A 118 5.78 1.75 -1.91
C ILE A 118 6.82 1.29 -0.88
N CYS A 119 6.41 0.46 0.08
CA CYS A 119 7.31 -0.08 1.09
C CYS A 119 8.43 -0.91 0.45
N LYS A 120 8.11 -1.83 -0.48
CA LYS A 120 9.09 -2.68 -1.17
C LYS A 120 10.14 -1.83 -1.90
N ILE A 121 9.67 -0.88 -2.70
CA ILE A 121 10.55 -0.02 -3.51
C ILE A 121 11.45 0.85 -2.64
N ILE A 122 10.94 1.40 -1.53
CA ILE A 122 11.75 2.19 -0.58
C ILE A 122 12.79 1.32 0.12
N ILE A 123 12.44 0.09 0.52
CA ILE A 123 13.37 -0.83 1.21
C ILE A 123 14.52 -1.23 0.30
N GLU A 124 14.25 -1.44 -1.00
CA GLU A 124 15.25 -1.77 -2.01
C GLU A 124 16.09 -0.56 -2.42
N ASN A 125 15.51 0.65 -2.37
CA ASN A 125 16.16 1.88 -2.82
C ASN A 125 16.18 2.96 -1.71
N PRO A 126 16.78 2.68 -0.53
CA PRO A 126 16.65 3.54 0.64
C PRO A 126 17.34 4.90 0.49
N ALA A 127 18.35 5.00 -0.38
CA ALA A 127 19.11 6.23 -0.61
C ALA A 127 18.42 7.22 -1.55
N PHE A 128 17.40 6.79 -2.30
CA PHE A 128 16.74 7.66 -3.27
C PHE A 128 15.94 8.78 -2.57
N SER A 129 15.87 9.93 -3.26
CA SER A 129 15.05 11.07 -2.82
C SER A 129 13.57 10.79 -3.02
N THR A 130 12.71 11.45 -2.25
CA THR A 130 11.25 11.28 -2.32
C THR A 130 10.69 11.50 -3.74
N ILE A 131 11.16 12.56 -4.41
CA ILE A 131 10.75 12.92 -5.78
C ILE A 131 11.18 11.83 -6.76
N PHE A 132 12.43 11.37 -6.66
CA PHE A 132 12.93 10.32 -7.54
C PHE A 132 12.18 8.99 -7.32
N LEU A 133 11.89 8.64 -6.06
CA LEU A 133 11.11 7.45 -5.72
C LEU A 133 9.71 7.48 -6.34
N ILE A 134 9.01 8.63 -6.37
CA ILE A 134 7.69 8.72 -7.00
C ILE A 134 7.76 8.33 -8.48
N LYS A 135 8.70 8.92 -9.23
CA LYS A 135 8.91 8.58 -10.65
C LYS A 135 9.33 7.12 -10.82
N TYR A 136 10.27 6.66 -10.00
CA TYR A 136 10.76 5.28 -10.04
C TYR A 136 9.65 4.26 -9.76
N ILE A 137 8.70 4.57 -8.86
CA ILE A 137 7.53 3.71 -8.60
C ILE A 137 6.67 3.57 -9.87
N PHE A 138 6.44 4.67 -10.60
CA PHE A 138 5.69 4.61 -11.86
C PHE A 138 6.42 3.76 -12.90
N GLU A 139 7.72 4.00 -13.09
CA GLU A 139 8.53 3.23 -14.04
C GLU A 139 8.61 1.75 -13.67
N TYR A 140 8.75 1.43 -12.38
CA TYR A 140 8.72 0.07 -11.87
C TYR A 140 7.40 -0.61 -12.19
N LEU A 141 6.27 0.06 -11.92
CA LEU A 141 4.94 -0.48 -12.20
C LEU A 141 4.71 -0.72 -13.69
N ILE A 142 5.16 0.18 -14.58
CA ILE A 142 5.07 -0.05 -16.03
C ILE A 142 5.86 -1.28 -16.44
N LYS A 143 7.14 -1.37 -16.04
CA LYS A 143 7.97 -2.55 -16.34
C LYS A 143 7.36 -3.84 -15.80
N TRP A 144 6.75 -3.77 -14.63
CA TRP A 144 6.08 -4.91 -14.00
C TRP A 144 4.79 -5.30 -14.71
N ILE A 145 3.98 -4.34 -15.17
CA ILE A 145 2.78 -4.58 -15.98
C ILE A 145 3.16 -5.19 -17.34
N GLU A 146 4.23 -4.70 -17.95
CA GLU A 146 4.74 -5.16 -19.26
C GLU A 146 5.48 -6.50 -19.20
N LEU A 147 5.62 -7.12 -18.01
CA LEU A 147 6.18 -8.46 -17.90
C LEU A 147 5.39 -9.46 -18.78
N PRO A 148 6.07 -10.41 -19.44
CA PRO A 148 5.43 -11.48 -20.20
C PRO A 148 4.33 -12.19 -19.41
N LEU A 149 3.25 -12.60 -20.09
CA LEU A 149 2.06 -13.22 -19.48
C LEU A 149 2.36 -14.54 -18.75
N ASP A 150 3.44 -15.21 -19.11
CA ASP A 150 3.95 -16.44 -18.49
C ASP A 150 4.69 -16.17 -17.17
N LYS A 151 5.11 -14.93 -16.91
CA LYS A 151 5.77 -14.53 -15.66
C LYS A 151 4.76 -14.11 -14.62
N GLU A 152 5.00 -14.58 -13.40
CA GLU A 152 4.17 -14.23 -12.27
C GLU A 152 4.48 -12.82 -11.77
N LYS A 153 3.46 -11.97 -11.73
CA LYS A 153 3.55 -10.60 -11.23
C LYS A 153 3.40 -10.58 -9.72
N ILE A 154 4.50 -10.80 -8.99
CA ILE A 154 4.53 -10.84 -7.51
C ILE A 154 5.29 -9.65 -6.94
N ILE A 155 4.69 -9.01 -5.92
CA ILE A 155 5.35 -8.06 -5.04
C ILE A 155 5.16 -8.55 -3.61
N ASN A 156 6.25 -8.90 -2.95
CA ASN A 156 6.26 -9.39 -1.58
C ASN A 156 7.36 -8.71 -0.76
N LEU A 157 7.06 -8.33 0.48
CA LEU A 157 8.01 -7.72 1.41
C LEU A 157 8.87 -8.76 2.15
N GLU A 158 8.38 -9.99 2.27
CA GLU A 158 9.05 -11.09 2.99
C GLU A 158 9.43 -12.16 1.95
N GLU A 159 10.68 -12.16 1.50
CA GLU A 159 11.15 -12.98 0.36
C GLU A 159 11.08 -14.49 0.60
N GLU A 160 11.04 -14.93 1.85
CA GLU A 160 10.93 -16.34 2.22
C GLU A 160 9.46 -16.83 2.24
N GLU A 161 9.08 -17.58 1.21
CA GLU A 161 7.86 -18.39 1.23
C GLU A 161 8.04 -19.61 2.16
N THR A 162 7.73 -19.43 3.44
CA THR A 162 7.52 -20.59 4.32
C THR A 162 6.22 -21.32 3.95
N GLU A 163 6.08 -22.61 4.28
CA GLU A 163 4.81 -23.36 4.06
C GLU A 163 3.60 -22.68 4.70
N SER A 164 3.80 -21.92 5.79
CA SER A 164 2.80 -21.08 6.46
C SER A 164 2.41 -19.82 5.68
N ASN A 165 3.24 -19.40 4.72
CA ASN A 165 3.09 -18.16 3.94
C ASN A 165 2.58 -18.40 2.50
N LYS A 166 2.35 -19.67 2.10
CA LYS A 166 1.81 -19.97 0.77
C LYS A 166 0.37 -19.46 0.64
N ILE A 167 0.16 -18.61 -0.36
CA ILE A 167 -1.18 -18.13 -0.71
C ILE A 167 -1.94 -19.27 -1.34
N LYS A 168 -3.01 -19.71 -0.66
CA LYS A 168 -3.96 -20.64 -1.26
C LYS A 168 -4.85 -19.88 -2.24
N GLU A 169 -4.63 -20.11 -3.52
CA GLU A 169 -5.55 -19.66 -4.55
C GLU A 169 -6.87 -20.44 -4.39
N LYS A 170 -7.93 -19.73 -4.00
CA LYS A 170 -9.28 -20.31 -3.89
C LYS A 170 -10.01 -20.34 -5.23
N SER A 171 -9.47 -19.63 -6.22
CA SER A 171 -10.00 -19.51 -7.58
C SER A 171 -9.17 -20.36 -8.53
N ASN A 172 -9.83 -20.94 -9.53
CA ASN A 172 -9.14 -21.59 -10.65
C ASN A 172 -8.39 -20.56 -11.54
N GLU A 173 -8.79 -19.29 -11.47
CA GLU A 173 -8.12 -18.20 -12.19
C GLU A 173 -7.04 -17.57 -11.32
N LYS A 174 -5.81 -17.58 -11.85
CA LYS A 174 -4.67 -16.91 -11.22
C LYS A 174 -4.89 -15.39 -11.21
N PRO A 175 -4.64 -14.71 -10.09
CA PRO A 175 -4.77 -13.26 -10.01
C PRO A 175 -3.76 -12.57 -10.94
N ILE A 176 -4.18 -11.49 -11.59
CA ILE A 176 -3.32 -10.71 -12.48
C ILE A 176 -2.19 -10.04 -11.69
N TRP A 177 -2.51 -9.49 -10.52
CA TRP A 177 -1.54 -8.88 -9.59
C TRP A 177 -1.48 -9.66 -8.28
N LYS A 178 -0.29 -10.12 -7.90
CA LYS A 178 -0.01 -10.72 -6.60
C LYS A 178 0.76 -9.73 -5.73
N ILE A 179 0.03 -8.87 -5.04
CA ILE A 179 0.62 -7.92 -4.08
C ILE A 179 0.38 -8.47 -2.68
N ILE A 180 1.44 -8.87 -2.01
CA ILE A 180 1.35 -9.71 -0.82
C ILE A 180 1.50 -8.86 0.44
N SER A 181 0.48 -8.88 1.28
CA SER A 181 0.52 -8.25 2.61
C SER A 181 1.55 -8.98 3.49
N PRO A 182 2.41 -8.27 4.24
CA PRO A 182 3.39 -8.90 5.11
C PRO A 182 2.70 -9.57 6.30
N GLY A 183 3.12 -10.79 6.62
CA GLY A 183 2.67 -11.51 7.80
C GLY A 183 1.51 -12.47 7.62
N PHE A 184 1.24 -13.18 8.71
CA PHE A 184 0.21 -14.19 8.75
C PHE A 184 -1.16 -13.61 9.17
N PRO A 185 -2.26 -14.06 8.56
CA PRO A 185 -2.31 -14.86 7.34
C PRO A 185 -1.93 -14.02 6.12
N VAL A 186 -1.16 -14.65 5.23
CA VAL A 186 -0.74 -14.01 3.98
C VAL A 186 -1.96 -13.78 3.09
N GLN A 187 -2.08 -12.56 2.57
CA GLN A 187 -3.21 -12.11 1.76
C GLN A 187 -2.71 -11.38 0.52
N ASN A 188 -3.29 -11.71 -0.63
CA ASN A 188 -3.11 -10.89 -1.84
C ASN A 188 -4.04 -9.66 -1.75
N VAL A 189 -3.47 -8.46 -1.63
CA VAL A 189 -4.21 -7.18 -1.56
C VAL A 189 -4.47 -6.56 -2.94
N GLY A 190 -3.96 -7.18 -4.01
CA GLY A 190 -4.22 -6.82 -5.41
C GLY A 190 -5.24 -7.73 -6.11
N PHE A 191 -5.93 -8.59 -5.36
CA PHE A 191 -6.75 -9.70 -5.90
C PHE A 191 -7.90 -9.30 -6.83
N ASN A 192 -8.44 -8.08 -6.71
CA ASN A 192 -9.53 -7.60 -7.57
C ASN A 192 -9.06 -6.98 -8.90
N ILE A 193 -7.75 -6.77 -9.06
CA ILE A 193 -7.22 -6.15 -10.29
C ILE A 193 -7.33 -7.16 -11.43
N ASN A 194 -7.98 -6.73 -12.52
CA ASN A 194 -8.21 -7.54 -13.71
C ASN A 194 -7.54 -6.88 -14.92
N LYS A 195 -7.57 -7.56 -16.08
CA LYS A 195 -6.91 -7.08 -17.31
C LYS A 195 -7.43 -5.71 -17.77
N SER A 196 -8.72 -5.42 -17.58
CA SER A 196 -9.29 -4.14 -18.00
C SER A 196 -8.83 -3.00 -17.10
N THR A 197 -8.88 -3.20 -15.78
CA THR A 197 -8.42 -2.19 -14.83
C THR A 197 -6.90 -2.00 -14.87
N GLU A 198 -6.13 -3.07 -15.10
CA GLU A 198 -4.67 -3.01 -15.33
C GLU A 198 -4.33 -2.08 -16.51
N LYS A 199 -5.01 -2.20 -17.65
CA LYS A 199 -4.78 -1.32 -18.81
C LYS A 199 -5.06 0.14 -18.51
N ILE A 200 -6.10 0.43 -17.72
CA ILE A 200 -6.41 1.81 -17.31
C ILE A 200 -5.31 2.32 -16.37
N ILE A 201 -4.89 1.51 -15.39
CA ILE A 201 -3.78 1.84 -14.48
C ILE A 201 -2.50 2.14 -15.29
N GLU A 202 -2.16 1.28 -16.25
CA GLU A 202 -0.99 1.43 -17.11
C GLU A 202 -1.03 2.76 -17.89
N LYS A 203 -2.16 3.05 -18.54
CA LYS A 203 -2.38 4.31 -19.29
C LYS A 203 -2.19 5.54 -18.39
N GLU A 204 -2.80 5.53 -17.21
CA GLU A 204 -2.72 6.67 -16.29
C GLU A 204 -1.31 6.83 -15.70
N ILE A 205 -0.60 5.74 -15.41
CA ILE A 205 0.80 5.80 -14.97
C ILE A 205 1.69 6.35 -16.08
N LYS A 206 1.55 5.88 -17.34
CA LYS A 206 2.31 6.42 -18.50
C LYS A 206 2.07 7.93 -18.65
N ASN A 207 0.82 8.37 -18.58
CA ASN A 207 0.46 9.79 -18.59
C ASN A 207 1.07 10.54 -17.39
N GLY A 208 1.06 9.93 -16.21
CA GLY A 208 1.65 10.46 -14.99
C GLY A 208 3.15 10.71 -15.09
N ILE A 209 3.89 9.79 -15.73
CA ILE A 209 5.33 9.95 -16.01
C ILE A 209 5.58 11.15 -16.93
N VAL A 210 4.86 11.24 -18.06
CA VAL A 210 5.01 12.34 -19.02
C VAL A 210 4.74 13.70 -18.35
N LYS A 211 3.68 13.79 -17.53
CA LYS A 211 3.38 15.01 -16.76
C LYS A 211 4.45 15.29 -15.70
N PHE A 212 5.00 14.26 -15.07
CA PHE A 212 6.05 14.41 -14.06
C PHE A 212 7.35 14.94 -14.66
N ASP A 213 7.73 14.47 -15.85
CA ASP A 213 8.92 14.95 -16.57
C ASP A 213 8.78 16.44 -16.92
N LYS A 214 7.61 16.84 -17.42
CA LYS A 214 7.30 18.25 -17.66
C LYS A 214 7.38 19.08 -16.38
N LEU A 215 6.83 18.54 -15.28
CA LEU A 215 6.89 19.17 -13.96
C LEU A 215 8.34 19.37 -13.49
N GLN A 216 9.25 18.41 -13.73
CA GLN A 216 10.66 18.56 -13.39
C GLN A 216 11.33 19.69 -14.17
N GLU A 217 11.00 19.88 -15.44
CA GLU A 217 11.50 21.02 -16.23
C GLU A 217 10.92 22.36 -15.71
N GLU A 218 9.62 22.42 -15.39
CA GLU A 218 8.99 23.60 -14.78
C GLU A 218 9.63 23.96 -13.42
N PHE A 219 10.04 22.95 -12.63
CA PHE A 219 10.76 23.17 -11.37
C PHE A 219 12.16 23.76 -11.56
N LYS A 220 12.88 23.42 -12.64
CA LYS A 220 14.19 24.04 -12.92
C LYS A 220 14.04 25.54 -13.20
N GLU A 221 12.97 25.92 -13.88
CA GLU A 221 12.63 27.33 -14.12
C GLU A 221 12.19 28.04 -12.83
N LEU A 222 11.48 27.34 -11.94
CA LEU A 222 11.04 27.87 -10.63
C LEU A 222 12.20 28.34 -9.75
N ILE A 223 13.34 27.63 -9.78
CA ILE A 223 14.53 27.95 -8.95
C ILE A 223 15.02 29.37 -9.22
N LYS A 224 14.78 29.92 -10.42
CA LYS A 224 15.12 31.31 -10.77
C LYS A 224 14.34 32.35 -9.95
N TYR A 225 13.29 31.94 -9.24
CA TYR A 225 12.43 32.78 -8.41
C TYR A 225 12.54 32.44 -6.92
N GLU A 226 13.58 31.73 -6.47
CA GLU A 226 13.74 31.30 -5.07
C GLU A 226 13.75 32.48 -4.08
N ASP A 227 14.26 33.64 -4.50
CA ASP A 227 14.27 34.88 -3.70
C ASP A 227 12.88 35.54 -3.60
N ASP A 228 11.95 35.21 -4.49
CA ASP A 228 10.57 35.71 -4.49
C ASP A 228 9.63 34.65 -3.90
N LYS A 229 9.55 34.64 -2.56
CA LYS A 229 8.78 33.65 -1.78
C LYS A 229 7.31 33.55 -2.20
N GLU A 230 6.70 34.65 -2.63
CA GLU A 230 5.29 34.66 -3.03
C GLU A 230 5.10 33.99 -4.39
N LYS A 231 5.91 34.37 -5.39
CA LYS A 231 5.88 33.69 -6.69
C LYS A 231 6.26 32.22 -6.56
N PHE A 232 7.29 31.89 -5.79
CA PHE A 232 7.70 30.52 -5.55
C PHE A 232 6.53 29.66 -5.03
N LYS A 233 5.78 30.18 -4.05
CA LYS A 233 4.59 29.50 -3.51
C LYS A 233 3.49 29.33 -4.56
N ILE A 234 3.10 30.39 -5.26
CA ILE A 234 2.01 30.34 -6.26
C ILE A 234 2.34 29.35 -7.39
N PHE A 235 3.57 29.42 -7.91
CA PHE A 235 4.00 28.56 -9.01
C PHE A 235 4.13 27.11 -8.55
N SER A 236 4.71 26.84 -7.37
CA SER A 236 4.80 25.46 -6.85
C SER A 236 3.42 24.82 -6.64
N GLU A 237 2.44 25.55 -6.09
CA GLU A 237 1.07 25.06 -5.96
C GLU A 237 0.44 24.72 -7.32
N LYS A 238 0.60 25.61 -8.31
CA LYS A 238 0.07 25.42 -9.67
C LYS A 238 0.68 24.20 -10.36
N ILE A 239 1.99 24.01 -10.23
CA ILE A 239 2.74 22.90 -10.84
C ILE A 239 2.21 21.55 -10.32
N TRP A 240 2.10 21.39 -9.00
CA TRP A 240 1.58 20.16 -8.41
C TRP A 240 0.10 19.92 -8.78
N LYS A 241 -0.73 20.97 -8.77
CA LYS A 241 -2.14 20.86 -9.16
C LYS A 241 -2.30 20.34 -10.59
N ASN A 242 -1.43 20.74 -11.51
CA ASN A 242 -1.44 20.25 -12.89
C ASN A 242 -1.08 18.76 -12.98
N TRP A 243 -0.10 18.31 -12.19
CA TRP A 243 0.29 16.90 -12.17
C TRP A 243 -0.80 16.00 -11.55
N PHE A 244 -1.47 16.46 -10.50
CA PHE A 244 -2.58 15.74 -9.89
C PHE A 244 -3.82 15.64 -10.81
N ASN A 245 -4.06 16.63 -11.67
CA ASN A 245 -5.25 16.67 -12.51
C ASN A 245 -5.30 15.50 -13.50
N GLY A 246 -6.16 14.53 -13.22
CA GLY A 246 -6.35 13.33 -14.02
C GLY A 246 -7.41 13.43 -15.11
N GLY A 247 -8.02 14.60 -15.35
CA GLY A 247 -9.15 14.72 -16.29
C GLY A 247 -10.40 14.02 -15.75
N LYS A 248 -11.39 13.75 -16.62
CA LYS A 248 -12.66 13.15 -16.18
C LYS A 248 -12.70 11.65 -16.46
N PHE A 249 -13.36 10.88 -15.59
CA PHE A 249 -13.38 9.42 -15.69
C PHE A 249 -13.97 8.88 -16.99
N TYR A 250 -15.05 9.48 -17.51
CA TYR A 250 -15.74 9.00 -18.72
C TYR A 250 -14.91 9.14 -20.00
N GLU A 251 -13.81 9.90 -19.97
CA GLU A 251 -12.86 10.02 -21.09
C GLU A 251 -11.84 8.88 -21.11
N LYS A 252 -11.92 7.95 -20.13
CA LYS A 252 -10.94 6.88 -19.89
C LYS A 252 -11.45 5.48 -20.21
N VAL A 253 -12.76 5.32 -20.41
CA VAL A 253 -13.45 4.05 -20.70
C VAL A 253 -13.60 3.86 -22.21
#